data_AF-A0A8S9W3M4-F1
#
_entry.id   AF-A0A8S9W3M4-F1
#
_cell.length_a   1.000
_cell.length_b   1.000
_cell.length_c   1.000
_cell.angle_alpha   90.00
_cell.angle_beta   90.00
_cell.angle_gamma   90.00
#
_symmetry.space_group_name_H-M   'P 1'
#
loop_
_entity.id
_entity.type
_entity.pdbx_description
1 polymer ?
#
loop_
_entity_poly.entity_id
_entity_poly.type
_entity_poly.pdbx_seq_one_letter_code
_entity_poly.pdbx_strand_id
1 'polypeptide(L)'
;MVTVAYDPTFEKKIWKIKDRLLKLKVKNKILKIIDSPEIGKHKRYSRKSSREIYISPFRLSYLYIKTEEKMVFLDLYHKGNYSGTQNHYHGTSLCKDHRDPRDAVTKQGI
;
A
#
# COMPACT_ATOMS: atom_id res chain seq x y z
N MET A 1 11.58 19.42 -8.36
CA MET A 1 12.57 18.31 -8.35
C MET A 1 12.07 17.32 -7.32
N VAL A 2 11.75 16.07 -7.70
CA VAL A 2 10.98 15.16 -6.84
C VAL A 2 11.85 14.55 -5.74
N THR A 3 11.41 14.65 -4.49
CA THR A 3 12.08 14.01 -3.35
C THR A 3 11.70 12.54 -3.29
N VAL A 4 12.67 11.63 -3.37
CA VAL A 4 12.45 10.18 -3.34
C VAL A 4 12.78 9.62 -1.97
N ALA A 5 11.85 8.87 -1.39
CA ALA A 5 12.03 8.13 -0.14
C ALA A 5 11.65 6.64 -0.33
N TYR A 6 12.27 5.78 0.46
CA TYR A 6 12.05 4.34 0.44
C TYR A 6 11.60 3.86 1.81
N ASP A 7 10.61 2.97 1.84
CA ASP A 7 10.24 2.29 3.07
C ASP A 7 11.33 1.26 3.46
N PRO A 8 11.70 1.12 4.75
CA PRO A 8 12.71 0.15 5.19
C PRO A 8 12.36 -1.30 4.81
N THR A 9 11.07 -1.65 4.74
CA THR A 9 10.63 -2.99 4.32
C THR A 9 10.85 -3.19 2.82
N PHE A 10 10.63 -2.16 2.01
CA PHE A 10 10.92 -2.16 0.59
C PHE A 10 12.41 -2.35 0.33
N GLU A 11 13.27 -1.59 1.00
CA GLU A 11 14.73 -1.71 0.85
C GLU A 11 15.22 -3.12 1.16
N LYS A 12 14.75 -3.70 2.27
CA LYS A 12 15.07 -5.10 2.65
C LYS A 12 14.64 -6.09 1.57
N LYS A 13 13.48 -5.89 0.94
CA LYS A 13 13.00 -6.77 -0.14
C LYS A 13 13.87 -6.65 -1.39
N ILE A 14 14.23 -5.43 -1.80
CA ILE A 14 15.14 -5.21 -2.93
C ILE A 14 16.51 -5.84 -2.68
N TRP A 15 17.02 -5.70 -1.46
CA TRP A 15 18.31 -6.28 -1.07
C TRP A 15 18.29 -7.81 -1.16
N LYS A 16 17.21 -8.46 -0.72
CA LYS A 16 17.00 -9.92 -0.77
C LYS A 16 16.93 -10.50 -2.19
N ILE A 17 16.65 -9.70 -3.23
CA ILE A 17 16.60 -10.19 -4.61
C ILE A 17 18.02 -10.61 -5.05
N LYS A 18 18.22 -11.90 -5.32
CA LYS A 18 19.52 -12.42 -5.81
C LYS A 18 19.71 -12.22 -7.32
N ASP A 19 18.62 -12.27 -8.08
CA ASP A 19 18.65 -12.15 -9.54
C ASP A 19 19.02 -10.72 -9.99
N ARG A 20 20.11 -10.62 -10.76
CA ARG A 20 20.62 -9.35 -11.31
C ARG A 20 19.70 -8.76 -12.38
N LEU A 21 19.11 -9.59 -13.23
CA LEU A 21 18.23 -9.13 -14.32
C LEU A 21 16.96 -8.51 -13.75
N LEU A 22 16.40 -9.13 -12.71
CA LEU A 22 15.25 -8.61 -12.01
C LEU A 22 15.56 -7.29 -11.31
N LYS A 23 16.70 -7.17 -10.62
CA LYS A 23 17.16 -5.90 -10.03
C LYS A 23 17.25 -4.78 -11.07
N LEU A 24 17.80 -5.07 -12.24
CA LEU A 24 17.90 -4.09 -13.33
C LEU A 24 16.52 -3.67 -13.85
N LYS A 25 15.59 -4.62 -14.03
CA LYS A 25 14.21 -4.33 -14.43
C LYS A 25 13.49 -3.42 -13.42
N VAL A 26 13.65 -3.69 -12.13
CA VAL A 26 13.06 -2.86 -11.06
C VAL A 26 13.67 -1.47 -11.08
N LYS A 27 15.00 -1.35 -11.17
CA LYS A 27 15.70 -0.06 -11.26
C LYS A 27 15.22 0.77 -12.45
N ASN A 28 15.16 0.17 -13.64
CA ASN A 28 14.69 0.86 -14.84
C ASN A 28 13.24 1.31 -14.72
N LYS A 29 12.39 0.55 -14.02
CA LYS A 29 11.01 0.97 -13.76
C LYS A 29 10.96 2.13 -12.76
N ILE A 30 11.76 2.10 -11.69
CA ILE A 30 11.85 3.20 -10.71
C ILE A 30 12.25 4.51 -11.40
N LEU A 31 13.25 4.48 -12.28
CA LEU A 31 13.66 5.66 -13.05
C LEU A 31 12.49 6.23 -13.87
N LYS A 32 11.76 5.38 -14.60
CA LYS A 32 10.57 5.80 -15.35
C LYS A 32 9.46 6.38 -14.48
N ILE A 33 9.35 5.94 -13.22
CA ILE A 33 8.37 6.47 -12.27
C ILE A 33 8.82 7.84 -11.75
N ILE A 34 10.11 8.04 -11.51
CA ILE A 34 10.66 9.34 -11.11
C ILE A 34 10.46 10.36 -12.23
N ASP A 35 10.69 9.96 -13.49
CA ASP A 35 10.47 10.82 -14.66
C ASP A 35 8.99 11.11 -14.91
N SER A 36 8.09 10.20 -14.52
CA SER A 36 6.65 10.31 -14.74
C SER A 36 5.87 9.77 -13.54
N PRO A 37 5.69 10.56 -12.48
CA PRO A 37 5.15 10.09 -11.20
C PRO A 37 3.67 9.70 -11.28
N GLU A 38 2.98 10.10 -12.35
CA GLU A 38 1.56 9.80 -12.60
C GLU A 38 1.32 8.46 -13.29
N ILE A 39 2.36 7.64 -13.48
CA ILE A 39 2.23 6.33 -14.13
C ILE A 39 1.52 5.29 -13.24
N GLY A 40 0.94 4.25 -13.84
CA GLY A 40 0.32 3.15 -13.09
C GLY A 40 -1.12 3.38 -12.64
N LYS A 41 -1.67 2.37 -11.95
CA LYS A 41 -3.08 2.33 -11.57
C LYS A 41 -3.27 2.86 -10.15
N HIS A 42 -4.21 3.78 -9.96
CA HIS A 42 -4.67 4.14 -8.62
C HIS A 42 -5.32 2.92 -7.95
N LYS A 43 -5.03 2.71 -6.66
CA LYS A 43 -5.78 1.71 -5.89
C LYS A 43 -7.23 2.18 -5.72
N ARG A 44 -8.20 1.29 -5.95
CA ARG A 44 -9.62 1.56 -5.69
C ARG A 44 -9.86 1.68 -4.17
N TYR A 45 -10.91 2.41 -3.78
CA TYR A 45 -11.37 2.62 -2.39
C TYR A 45 -10.49 3.55 -1.52
N SER A 46 -10.61 3.47 -0.20
CA SER A 46 -10.05 4.36 0.83
C SER A 46 -8.53 4.58 0.77
N ARG A 47 -7.79 3.80 -0.02
CA ARG A 47 -6.35 4.00 -0.28
C ARG A 47 -6.07 4.90 -1.49
N LYS A 48 -6.86 5.97 -1.64
CA LYS A 48 -6.95 6.85 -2.84
C LYS A 48 -5.62 7.46 -3.31
N SER A 49 -4.61 7.53 -2.45
CA SER A 49 -3.35 8.21 -2.75
C SER A 49 -2.25 7.29 -3.33
N SER A 50 -2.37 5.97 -3.18
CA SER A 50 -1.33 5.02 -3.62
C SER A 50 -1.56 4.50 -5.05
N ARG A 51 -0.46 4.29 -5.76
CA ARG A 51 -0.41 3.79 -7.13
C ARG A 51 0.32 2.46 -7.20
N GLU A 52 -0.08 1.63 -8.15
CA GLU A 52 0.47 0.30 -8.36
C GLU A 52 0.92 0.10 -9.80
N ILE A 53 2.13 -0.46 -9.96
CA ILE A 53 2.73 -0.76 -11.25
C ILE A 53 3.14 -2.23 -11.30
N TYR A 54 2.85 -2.85 -12.44
CA TYR A 54 3.27 -4.22 -12.71
C TYR A 54 4.73 -4.27 -13.19
N ILE A 55 5.53 -5.12 -12.55
CA ILE A 55 6.92 -5.41 -12.88
C ILE A 55 7.09 -6.92 -12.80
N SER A 56 6.77 -7.65 -13.87
CA SER A 56 6.76 -9.12 -13.85
C SER A 56 8.02 -9.70 -13.18
N PRO A 57 7.88 -10.58 -12.17
CA PRO A 57 6.62 -11.17 -11.64
C PRO A 57 5.96 -10.41 -10.45
N PHE A 58 6.50 -9.25 -10.07
CA PHE A 58 6.08 -8.45 -8.92
C PHE A 58 5.15 -7.28 -9.27
N ARG A 59 4.69 -6.61 -8.22
CA ARG A 59 3.95 -5.35 -8.20
C ARG A 59 4.63 -4.39 -7.26
N LEU A 60 4.87 -3.19 -7.77
CA LEU A 60 5.43 -2.08 -7.02
C LEU A 60 4.31 -1.15 -6.58
N SER A 61 4.23 -0.90 -5.28
CA SER A 61 3.32 0.07 -4.68
C SER A 61 4.11 1.31 -4.28
N TYR A 62 3.61 2.48 -4.67
CA TYR A 62 4.21 3.75 -4.29
C TYR A 62 3.15 4.83 -4.04
N LEU A 63 3.56 5.89 -3.36
CA LEU A 63 2.76 7.06 -3.04
C LEU A 63 3.41 8.27 -3.72
N TYR A 64 2.60 9.08 -4.38
CA TYR A 64 3.03 10.36 -4.93
C TYR A 64 2.20 11.49 -4.32
N ILE A 65 2.87 12.35 -3.55
CA ILE A 65 2.28 13.53 -2.90
C ILE A 65 2.59 14.73 -3.77
N LYS A 66 1.62 15.16 -4.58
CA LYS A 66 1.77 16.29 -5.52
C LYS A 66 2.13 17.60 -4.81
N THR A 67 1.58 17.83 -3.62
CA THR A 67 1.77 19.07 -2.84
C THR A 67 3.20 19.22 -2.31
N GLU A 68 3.86 18.10 -2.00
CA GLU A 68 5.22 18.08 -1.43
C GLU A 68 6.29 17.69 -2.46
N GLU A 69 5.89 17.47 -3.72
CA GLU A 69 6.73 16.83 -4.76
C GLU A 69 7.47 15.59 -4.22
N LYS A 70 6.81 14.80 -3.38
CA LYS A 70 7.43 13.69 -2.66
C LYS A 70 6.90 12.36 -3.18
N MET A 71 7.83 11.44 -3.41
CA MET A 71 7.56 10.07 -3.84
C MET A 71 8.07 9.09 -2.79
N VAL A 72 7.20 8.18 -2.35
CA VAL A 72 7.54 7.16 -1.36
C VAL A 72 7.29 5.77 -1.95
N PHE A 73 8.33 4.98 -2.10
CA PHE A 73 8.22 3.57 -2.50
C PHE A 73 7.87 2.73 -1.28
N LEU A 74 6.67 2.14 -1.30
CA LEU A 74 6.09 1.47 -0.14
C LEU A 74 6.46 -0.01 -0.10
N ASP A 75 6.23 -0.72 -1.22
CA ASP A 75 6.43 -2.17 -1.22
C ASP A 75 6.60 -2.78 -2.61
N LEU A 76 7.27 -3.94 -2.68
CA LEU A 76 7.39 -4.81 -3.85
C LEU A 76 6.90 -6.22 -3.48
N TYR A 77 5.82 -6.70 -4.12
CA TYR A 77 5.18 -7.97 -3.76
C TYR A 77 4.69 -8.77 -4.97
N HIS A 78 4.56 -10.09 -4.83
CA HIS A 78 4.04 -10.96 -5.89
C HIS A 78 2.50 -11.04 -5.82
N LYS A 79 1.79 -10.90 -6.95
CA LYS A 79 0.35 -11.20 -6.98
C LYS A 79 0.18 -12.69 -7.21
N GLY A 80 -0.05 -13.43 -6.13
CA GLY A 80 -0.22 -14.87 -6.18
C GLY A 80 0.88 -15.55 -5.40
N ASN A 81 0.76 -15.49 -4.09
CA ASN A 81 1.03 -16.59 -3.16
C ASN A 81 0.35 -16.13 -1.88
N TYR A 82 -0.88 -16.59 -1.67
CA TYR A 82 -1.57 -16.46 -0.38
C TYR A 82 -0.86 -17.39 0.62
N SER A 83 0.38 -17.08 0.99
CA SER A 83 0.95 -17.57 2.25
C SER A 83 0.53 -16.55 3.30
N GLY A 84 -0.59 -16.80 3.97
CA GLY A 84 -1.07 -15.97 5.07
C GLY A 84 -0.01 -15.89 6.15
N THR A 85 0.80 -14.84 6.14
CA THR A 85 1.47 -14.41 7.37
C THR A 85 0.39 -13.70 8.17
N GLN A 86 -0.26 -14.45 9.05
CA GLN A 86 -0.99 -13.90 10.17
C GLN A 86 0.01 -13.05 10.97
N ASN A 87 0.04 -11.74 10.71
CA ASN A 87 0.51 -10.83 11.74
C ASN A 87 -0.59 -10.86 12.81
N HIS A 88 -0.37 -11.69 13.82
CA HIS A 88 -1.14 -11.73 15.06
C HIS A 88 -0.97 -10.36 15.72
N TYR A 89 -1.80 -9.39 15.34
CA TYR A 89 -2.01 -8.21 16.15
C TYR A 89 -2.79 -8.68 17.38
N HIS A 90 -2.11 -8.81 18.51
CA HIS A 90 -2.78 -8.70 19.81
C HIS A 90 -3.31 -7.27 19.93
N GLY A 91 -4.46 -7.02 19.32
CA GLY A 91 -5.19 -5.76 19.34
C GLY A 91 -6.62 -6.06 19.73
N THR A 92 -6.86 -6.01 21.03
CA THR A 92 -8.16 -5.93 21.74
C THR A 92 -9.41 -5.89 20.86
N SER A 93 -10.26 -6.88 21.07
CA SER A 93 -11.67 -6.90 20.70
C SER A 93 -12.36 -5.59 21.08
N LEU A 94 -12.81 -4.85 20.07
CA LEU A 94 -13.83 -3.83 20.20
C LEU A 94 -14.79 -4.01 19.02
N CYS A 95 -15.54 -5.10 19.08
CA CYS A 95 -16.81 -5.21 18.39
C CYS A 95 -17.71 -4.13 19.00
N LYS A 96 -17.83 -2.98 18.35
CA LYS A 96 -18.91 -2.05 18.66
C LYS A 96 -20.20 -2.71 18.21
N ASP A 97 -20.99 -3.14 19.19
CA ASP A 97 -22.38 -3.52 19.03
C ASP A 97 -23.07 -2.53 18.11
N HIS A 98 -23.55 -3.02 16.97
CA HIS A 98 -24.57 -2.36 16.18
C HIS A 98 -25.87 -2.41 16.99
N ARG A 99 -26.07 -1.45 17.89
CA ARG A 99 -27.43 -1.10 18.33
C ARG A 99 -28.02 -0.19 17.26
N ASP A 100 -29.09 -0.66 16.63
CA ASP A 100 -29.86 0.05 15.61
C ASP A 100 -30.48 1.31 16.26
N PRO A 101 -30.31 2.52 15.70
CA PRO A 101 -30.83 3.77 16.30
C PRO A 101 -32.36 3.82 16.44
N ARG A 102 -33.08 2.83 15.93
CA ARG A 102 -34.55 2.74 15.96
C ARG A 102 -35.12 2.12 17.24
N ASP A 103 -34.28 1.58 18.12
CA ASP A 103 -34.72 0.99 19.40
C ASP A 103 -34.95 2.02 20.52
N ALA A 104 -34.69 3.31 20.26
CA ALA A 104 -34.99 4.39 21.20
C ALA A 104 -36.42 4.92 20.99
N VAL A 105 -37.43 4.04 21.12
CA VAL A 105 -38.84 4.43 21.17
C VAL A 105 -39.39 4.17 22.57
N THR A 106 -39.55 5.29 23.28
CA THR A 106 -40.67 5.63 24.17
C THR A 106 -41.22 4.54 25.09
N LYS A 107 -40.99 4.71 26.40
CA LYS A 107 -42.05 4.53 27.39
C LYS A 107 -42.05 5.67 28.41
N GLN A 108 -43.16 6.42 28.38
CA GLN A 108 -43.68 7.31 29.41
C GLN A 108 -44.05 6.54 30.69
N GLY A 109 -44.08 7.27 31.82
CA GLY A 109 -44.81 6.93 33.04
C GLY A 109 -44.04 5.97 33.95
N ILE A 110 -43.95 6.17 35.26
CA ILE A 110 -44.84 6.81 36.24
C ILE A 110 -43.97 7.37 37.37
#